data_AF-A0A2N1XGT0-F1
#
_entry.id   AF-A0A2N1XGT0-F1
#
_cell.length_a   1.000
_cell.length_b   1.000
_cell.length_c   1.000
_cell.angle_alpha   90.00
_cell.angle_beta   90.00
_cell.angle_gamma   90.00
#
_symmetry.space_group_name_H-M   'P 1'
#
loop_
_entity.id
_entity.type
_entity.pdbx_description
1 polymer ?
#
loop_
_entity_poly.entity_id
_entity_poly.type
_entity_poly.pdbx_seq_one_letter_code
_entity_poly.pdbx_strand_id
1 'polypeptide(L)'
;MRNVEVVVQLDSELAERWRRGAASGTDAAQLRNVLAQAGTTLQLQHPGMPDPELSRWFVAQVRDDDEGARLAVALLALRGIDAAYVKPAAELPF
;
A
#
# COMPACT_ATOMS: atom_id res chain seq x y z
N MET A 1 15.91 6.86 -13.08
CA MET A 1 14.52 6.37 -12.97
C MET A 1 13.91 7.05 -11.76
N ARG A 2 12.69 7.56 -11.87
CA ARG A 2 12.04 8.29 -10.79
C ARG A 2 11.11 7.32 -10.08
N ASN A 3 11.38 7.04 -8.81
CA ASN A 3 10.49 6.21 -8.01
C ASN A 3 9.13 6.89 -7.84
N VAL A 4 8.08 6.08 -7.80
CA VAL A 4 6.69 6.52 -7.63
C VAL A 4 6.08 5.86 -6.40
N GLU A 5 5.11 6.55 -5.80
CA GLU A 5 4.44 6.07 -4.59
C GLU A 5 3.09 5.45 -4.97
N VAL A 6 2.86 4.21 -4.58
CA VAL A 6 1.54 3.59 -4.60
C VAL A 6 0.96 3.74 -3.20
N VAL A 7 -0.15 4.48 -3.10
CA VAL A 7 -0.91 4.63 -1.86
C VAL A 7 -1.96 3.53 -1.81
N VAL A 8 -2.12 2.90 -0.65
CA VAL A 8 -3.10 1.85 -0.41
C VAL A 8 -3.82 2.08 0.91
N GLN A 9 -5.13 1.87 0.90
CA GLN A 9 -5.96 1.81 2.09
C GLN A 9 -6.34 0.36 2.34
N LEU A 10 -5.94 -0.16 3.50
CA LEU A 10 -6.40 -1.47 3.96
C LEU A 10 -7.74 -1.30 4.69
N ASP A 11 -8.56 -2.34 4.69
CA ASP A 11 -9.70 -2.40 5.61
C ASP A 11 -9.21 -2.37 7.07
N SER A 12 -10.10 -2.06 8.01
CA SER A 12 -9.72 -1.90 9.41
C SER A 12 -9.11 -3.16 10.03
N GLU A 13 -9.58 -4.35 9.65
CA GLU A 13 -9.14 -5.62 10.21
C GLU A 13 -7.75 -6.00 9.67
N LEU A 14 -7.58 -5.93 8.35
CA LEU A 14 -6.30 -6.17 7.69
C LEU A 14 -5.26 -5.13 8.09
N ALA A 15 -5.62 -3.85 8.19
CA ALA A 15 -4.73 -2.79 8.66
C ALA A 15 -4.17 -3.09 10.05
N GLU A 16 -5.04 -3.45 10.99
CA GLU A 16 -4.65 -3.71 12.37
C GLU A 16 -3.75 -4.95 12.47
N ARG A 17 -4.08 -6.02 11.75
CA ARG A 17 -3.22 -7.22 11.67
C ARG A 17 -1.86 -6.89 11.05
N TRP A 18 -1.85 -6.14 9.94
CA TRP A 18 -0.63 -5.76 9.24
C TRP A 18 0.31 -4.94 10.12
N ARG A 19 -0.22 -3.95 10.85
CA ARG A 19 0.56 -3.14 11.80
C ARG A 19 1.18 -3.95 12.94
N ARG A 20 0.46 -4.97 13.43
CA ARG A 20 0.97 -5.88 14.46
C ARG A 20 2.04 -6.85 13.95
N GLY A 21 2.36 -6.83 12.66
CA GLY A 21 3.19 -7.85 12.03
C GLY A 21 2.54 -9.24 12.06
N ALA A 22 1.22 -9.31 12.29
CA ALA A 22 0.50 -10.56 12.36
C ALA A 22 0.33 -11.09 10.93
N ALA A 23 1.18 -12.03 10.57
CA ALA A 23 1.20 -12.64 9.25
C ALA A 23 0.06 -13.64 9.00
N SER A 24 -0.77 -13.88 10.00
CA SER A 24 -1.79 -14.93 9.96
C SER A 24 -3.01 -14.53 9.12
N GLY A 25 -3.48 -15.47 8.30
CA GLY A 25 -4.65 -15.30 7.45
C GLY A 25 -4.32 -15.19 5.96
N THR A 26 -5.26 -15.66 5.12
CA THR A 26 -5.11 -15.74 3.67
C THR A 26 -4.87 -14.36 3.04
N ASP A 27 -5.64 -13.36 3.45
CA ASP A 27 -5.59 -12.01 2.88
C ASP A 27 -4.21 -11.35 3.11
N ALA A 28 -3.66 -11.47 4.32
CA ALA A 28 -2.32 -10.96 4.65
C ALA A 28 -1.20 -11.71 3.90
N ALA A 29 -1.37 -12.99 3.64
CA ALA A 29 -0.42 -13.77 2.84
C ALA A 29 -0.46 -13.38 1.36
N GLN A 30 -1.66 -13.17 0.80
CA GLN A 30 -1.82 -12.69 -0.58
C GLN A 30 -1.22 -11.30 -0.75
N LEU A 31 -1.47 -10.38 0.19
CA LEU A 31 -0.88 -9.04 0.18
C LEU A 31 0.66 -9.11 0.19
N ARG A 32 1.27 -9.93 1.07
CA ARG A 32 2.72 -10.13 1.07
C ARG A 32 3.24 -10.68 -0.25
N ASN A 33 2.54 -11.63 -0.86
CA ASN A 33 2.97 -12.22 -2.13
C ASN A 33 2.96 -11.18 -3.26
N VAL A 34 1.92 -10.34 -3.35
CA VAL A 34 1.86 -9.25 -4.33
C VAL A 34 2.99 -8.25 -4.12
N LEU A 35 3.25 -7.84 -2.88
CA LEU A 35 4.34 -6.92 -2.56
C LEU A 35 5.72 -7.51 -2.87
N ALA A 36 5.93 -8.80 -2.56
CA ALA A 36 7.17 -9.51 -2.84
C ALA A 36 7.41 -9.66 -4.34
N GLN A 37 6.37 -9.95 -5.13
CA GLN A 37 6.46 -9.99 -6.60
C GLN A 37 6.82 -8.63 -7.20
N ALA A 38 6.34 -7.54 -6.59
CA ALA A 38 6.71 -6.17 -6.95
C ALA A 38 8.06 -5.71 -6.34
N GLY A 39 8.72 -6.54 -5.52
CA GLY A 39 9.98 -6.17 -4.88
C GLY A 39 9.88 -4.99 -3.91
N THR A 40 8.70 -4.77 -3.31
CA THR A 40 8.42 -3.62 -2.44
C THR A 40 7.82 -4.04 -1.10
N THR A 41 7.67 -3.07 -0.20
CA THR A 41 7.04 -3.24 1.11
C THR A 41 6.10 -2.09 1.40
N LEU A 42 5.12 -2.31 2.28
CA LEU A 42 4.23 -1.26 2.75
C LEU A 42 4.79 -0.58 3.99
N GLN A 43 4.80 0.75 3.97
CA GLN A 43 5.11 1.60 5.12
C GLN A 43 3.87 2.41 5.50
N LEU A 44 3.73 2.74 6.79
CA LEU A 44 2.63 3.61 7.22
C LEU A 44 2.75 4.98 6.55
N GLN A 45 1.66 5.47 5.96
CA GLN A 45 1.61 6.81 5.41
C GLN A 45 1.62 7.87 6.52
N HIS A 46 0.98 7.55 7.66
CA HIS A 46 0.86 8.43 8.83
C HIS A 46 1.44 7.75 10.09
N PRO A 47 2.77 7.64 10.20
CA PRO A 47 3.40 7.00 11.37
C PRO A 47 3.14 7.79 12.66
N GLY A 48 2.80 7.09 13.73
CA GLY A 48 2.54 7.68 15.06
C GLY A 48 1.16 8.35 15.20
N MET A 49 0.32 8.31 14.17
CA MET A 49 -1.03 8.86 14.22
C MET A 49 -1.99 7.87 14.91
N PRO A 50 -2.65 8.25 16.03
CA PRO A 50 -3.55 7.36 16.75
C PRO A 50 -4.94 7.27 16.10
N ASP A 51 -5.21 8.11 15.10
CA ASP A 51 -6.49 8.16 14.41
C ASP A 51 -6.74 6.83 13.64
N PRO A 52 -7.85 6.12 13.93
CA PRO A 52 -8.14 4.83 13.30
C PRO A 52 -8.25 4.92 11.78
N GLU A 53 -8.80 5.98 11.23
CA GLU A 53 -8.97 6.14 9.78
C GLU A 53 -7.63 6.39 9.09
N LEU A 54 -6.79 7.27 9.64
CA LEU A 54 -5.48 7.57 9.08
C LEU A 54 -4.49 6.41 9.24
N SER A 55 -4.67 5.59 10.28
CA SER A 55 -3.82 4.42 10.55
C SER A 55 -3.96 3.27 9.53
N ARG A 56 -4.93 3.37 8.62
CA ARG A 56 -5.24 2.37 7.58
C ARG A 56 -4.54 2.64 6.25
N TRP A 57 -3.85 3.78 6.14
CA TRP A 57 -3.18 4.22 4.92
C TRP A 57 -1.70 3.84 4.92
N PHE A 58 -1.26 3.23 3.83
CA PHE A 58 0.10 2.78 3.62
C PHE A 58 0.62 3.24 2.25
N VAL A 59 1.95 3.24 2.12
CA VAL A 59 2.64 3.57 0.88
C VAL A 59 3.63 2.47 0.52
N ALA A 60 3.70 2.14 -0.77
CA ALA A 60 4.76 1.35 -1.39
C ALA A 60 5.55 2.21 -2.38
N GLN A 61 6.86 2.02 -2.43
CA GLN A 61 7.73 2.65 -3.42
C GLN A 61 8.02 1.66 -4.54
N VAL A 62 7.86 2.09 -5.79
CA VAL A 62 8.21 1.30 -6.99
C VAL A 62 8.98 2.15 -8.00
N ARG A 63 9.54 1.53 -9.03
CA ARG A 63 10.60 2.16 -9.84
C ARG A 63 10.08 3.17 -10.86
N ASP A 64 8.87 2.99 -11.36
CA ASP A 64 8.25 3.78 -12.41
C ASP A 64 6.72 3.65 -12.40
N ASP A 65 6.07 4.49 -13.21
CA ASP A 65 4.60 4.55 -13.31
C ASP A 65 3.97 3.24 -13.80
N ASP A 66 4.66 2.49 -14.67
CA ASP A 66 4.13 1.22 -15.19
C ASP A 66 4.10 0.15 -14.09
N GLU A 67 5.18 0.03 -13.30
CA GLU A 67 5.20 -0.81 -12.09
C GLU A 67 4.15 -0.35 -11.08
N GLY A 68 4.01 0.97 -10.90
CA GLY A 68 3.00 1.58 -10.02
C GLY A 68 1.57 1.20 -10.41
N ALA A 69 1.22 1.34 -11.68
CA ALA A 69 -0.10 1.00 -12.20
C ALA A 69 -0.38 -0.50 -12.05
N ARG A 70 0.59 -1.37 -12.37
CA ARG A 70 0.43 -2.83 -12.21
C ARG A 70 0.24 -3.22 -10.75
N LEU A 71 1.02 -2.63 -9.84
CA LEU A 71 0.89 -2.89 -8.42
C LEU A 71 -0.47 -2.42 -7.89
N ALA A 72 -0.92 -1.20 -8.25
CA ALA A 72 -2.22 -0.69 -7.83
C ALA A 72 -3.38 -1.59 -8.28
N VAL A 73 -3.37 -2.06 -9.54
CA VAL A 73 -4.37 -3.00 -10.05
C VAL A 73 -4.32 -4.34 -9.33
N ALA A 74 -3.13 -4.88 -9.08
CA ALA A 74 -2.97 -6.13 -8.35
C ALA A 74 -3.47 -6.04 -6.91
N LEU A 75 -3.22 -4.91 -6.23
CA LEU A 75 -3.71 -4.64 -4.88
C LEU A 75 -5.24 -4.53 -4.85
N LEU A 76 -5.85 -3.81 -5.78
CA LEU A 76 -7.32 -3.67 -5.86
C LEU A 76 -8.06 -5.01 -6.06
N ALA A 77 -7.38 -6.04 -6.57
CA ALA A 77 -7.97 -7.37 -6.73
C ALA A 77 -7.97 -8.19 -5.42
N LEU A 78 -7.27 -7.73 -4.38
CA LEU A 78 -7.19 -8.44 -3.10
C LEU A 78 -8.36 -8.10 -2.19
N ARG A 79 -8.76 -9.08 -1.37
CA ARG A 79 -9.69 -8.85 -0.28
C ARG A 79 -9.04 -8.00 0.81
N GLY A 80 -9.80 -7.05 1.32
CA GLY A 80 -9.38 -6.15 2.40
C GLY A 80 -8.54 -4.96 1.94
N ILE A 81 -8.56 -4.66 0.65
CA ILE A 81 -8.05 -3.42 0.07
C ILE A 81 -9.24 -2.56 -0.32
N ASP A 82 -9.38 -1.41 0.34
CA ASP A 82 -10.48 -0.47 0.07
C ASP A 82 -10.10 0.52 -1.05
N ALA A 83 -8.81 0.84 -1.18
CA ALA A 83 -8.29 1.69 -2.24
C ALA A 83 -6.83 1.36 -2.54
N ALA A 84 -6.43 1.47 -3.80
CA ALA A 84 -5.02 1.54 -4.20
C ALA A 84 -4.86 2.42 -5.43
N TYR A 85 -3.89 3.34 -5.42
CA TYR A 85 -3.66 4.26 -6.53
C TYR A 85 -2.21 4.74 -6.57
N VAL A 86 -1.74 5.11 -7.76
CA VAL A 86 -0.46 5.79 -7.94
C VAL A 86 -0.63 7.25 -7.55
N LYS A 87 0.18 7.73 -6.62
CA LYS A 87 0.20 9.14 -6.25
C LYS A 87 0.87 9.94 -7.37
N PRO A 88 0.21 10.98 -7.90
CA PRO A 88 0.83 11.82 -8.91
C PRO A 88 2.06 12.51 -8.33
N ALA A 89 3.09 12.67 -9.17
CA ALA A 89 4.21 13.54 -8.85
C ALA A 89 3.67 14.92 -8.45
N ALA A 90 4.09 15.42 -7.28
CA ALA A 90 3.76 16.79 -6.91
C ALA A 90 4.29 17.71 -8.02
N GLU A 91 3.37 18.39 -8.73
CA GLU A 91 3.74 19.53 -9.55
C GLU A 91 4.23 20.61 -8.60
N LEU A 92 5.51 20.97 -8.69
CA LEU A 92 5.97 22.18 -8.03
C LEU A 92 5.24 23.35 -8.71
N PRO A 93 4.60 24.27 -7.95
CA PRO A 93 4.13 25.50 -8.54
C PRO A 93 5.34 26.21 -9.16
N PHE A 94 5.22 26.51 -10.45
CA PHE A 94 6.21 27.25 -11.24
C PHE A 94 6.28 28.72 -10.80
#